data_AF-A0A1X1SS60-F1
#
_entry.id   AF-A0A1X1SS60-F1
#
_cell.length_a   1.000
_cell.length_b   1.000
_cell.length_c   1.000
_cell.angle_alpha   90.00
_cell.angle_beta   90.00
_cell.angle_gamma   90.00
#
_symmetry.space_group_name_H-M   'P 1'
#
loop_
_entity.id
_entity.type
_entity.pdbx_description
1 polymer ?
#
loop_
_entity_poly.entity_id
_entity_poly.type
_entity_poly.pdbx_seq_one_letter_code
_entity_poly.pdbx_strand_id
1 'polypeptide(L)'
;MASHSTARPDATALARLLCLFLALVCLAGCSTANHPVRPYGAQGARLGEALGLLGWNMSVSNLRWDDDYVLIDIDAAATDPKASHAKPEDLRFGLYGALSHPMEAGGLGSCDEAMAAAGPKVHDISAPLSAPPDRLTGTVCLGPLKDRSAVRGVYAYSPHDRIPKTTAAYGAAFPVGLPPINGNDTGVAIKTTSLSAWRADGAPVTKAQLGDPAAFTGNGYMLLGLEASAIAARYRDESAARGGPMMLLASPTLPGKGLNPACAAYGSSVLILPDASLDAVRVNASLCTQGEINEALLYATVAIAGTHAGVWTVK
;
A
#
# COMPACT_ATOMS: atom_id res chain seq x y z
N MET A 1 -29.26 -82.72 -0.37
CA MET A 1 -29.90 -81.39 -0.26
C MET A 1 -29.02 -80.54 0.64
N ALA A 2 -28.26 -79.62 0.04
CA ALA A 2 -27.27 -78.79 0.74
C ALA A 2 -27.96 -77.56 1.36
N SER A 3 -27.72 -77.34 2.65
CA SER A 3 -28.18 -76.17 3.40
C SER A 3 -27.15 -75.05 3.26
N HIS A 4 -27.51 -73.96 2.58
CA HIS A 4 -26.71 -72.75 2.53
C HIS A 4 -27.02 -71.89 3.77
N SER A 5 -26.05 -71.82 4.68
CA SER A 5 -26.01 -70.86 5.79
C SER A 5 -25.51 -69.51 5.28
N THR A 6 -26.37 -68.49 5.27
CA THR A 6 -25.99 -67.10 5.01
C THR A 6 -25.54 -66.44 6.31
N ALA A 7 -24.23 -66.25 6.45
CA ALA A 7 -23.63 -65.53 7.57
C ALA A 7 -23.98 -64.03 7.51
N ARG A 8 -24.52 -63.48 8.61
CA ARG A 8 -24.68 -62.03 8.80
C ARG A 8 -23.30 -61.43 9.08
N PRO A 9 -22.93 -60.29 8.47
CA PRO A 9 -21.68 -59.62 8.78
C PRO A 9 -21.71 -59.08 10.22
N ASP A 10 -20.68 -59.41 10.99
CA ASP A 10 -20.50 -58.97 12.37
C ASP A 10 -20.46 -57.44 12.48
N ALA A 11 -21.36 -56.88 13.29
CA ALA A 11 -21.47 -55.44 13.53
C ALA A 11 -20.16 -54.80 14.05
N THR A 12 -19.28 -55.61 14.63
CA THR A 12 -17.94 -55.20 15.10
C THR A 12 -16.96 -54.92 13.96
N ALA A 13 -17.10 -55.60 12.81
CA ALA A 13 -16.27 -55.34 11.63
C ALA A 13 -16.65 -54.01 10.97
N LEU A 14 -17.95 -53.70 10.92
CA LEU A 14 -18.45 -52.42 10.38
C LEU A 14 -18.03 -51.23 11.25
N ALA A 15 -18.09 -51.38 12.57
CA ALA A 15 -17.65 -50.36 13.52
C ALA A 15 -16.13 -50.09 13.43
N ARG A 16 -15.31 -51.15 13.23
CA ARG A 16 -13.86 -51.00 13.03
C ARG A 16 -13.53 -50.29 11.71
N LEU A 17 -14.24 -50.61 10.63
CA LEU A 17 -14.05 -49.94 9.35
C LEU A 17 -14.43 -48.45 9.41
N LEU A 18 -15.50 -48.12 10.13
CA LEU A 18 -15.96 -46.74 10.31
C LEU A 18 -14.97 -45.93 11.15
N CYS A 19 -14.42 -46.51 12.23
CA CYS A 19 -13.37 -45.86 13.03
C CYS A 19 -12.07 -45.66 12.25
N LEU A 20 -11.68 -46.60 11.39
CA LEU A 20 -10.52 -46.46 10.49
C LEU A 20 -10.75 -45.36 9.43
N PHE A 21 -11.96 -45.26 8.88
CA PHE A 21 -12.34 -44.17 7.96
C PHE A 21 -12.34 -42.80 8.65
N LEU A 22 -12.92 -42.70 9.86
CA LEU A 22 -12.91 -41.48 10.66
C LEU A 22 -11.48 -41.05 11.05
N ALA A 23 -10.62 -42.01 11.41
CA ALA A 23 -9.21 -41.74 11.69
C ALA A 23 -8.44 -41.28 10.44
N LEU A 24 -8.73 -41.85 9.25
CA LEU A 24 -8.13 -41.41 7.99
C LEU A 24 -8.60 -40.00 7.58
N VAL A 25 -9.86 -39.65 7.81
CA VAL A 25 -10.41 -38.31 7.55
C VAL A 25 -9.81 -37.28 8.52
N CYS A 26 -9.56 -37.65 9.78
CA CYS A 26 -8.87 -36.78 10.74
C CYS A 26 -7.37 -36.59 10.42
N LEU A 27 -6.73 -37.54 9.72
CA LEU A 27 -5.33 -37.44 9.30
C LEU A 27 -5.13 -36.68 7.97
N ALA A 28 -6.21 -36.45 7.20
CA ALA A 28 -6.18 -35.59 6.01
C ALA A 28 -6.31 -34.08 6.32
N GLY A 29 -6.47 -33.71 7.61
CA GLY A 29 -6.73 -32.34 8.06
C GLY A 29 -5.51 -31.45 8.32
N CYS A 30 -4.28 -31.91 8.08
CA CYS A 30 -3.07 -31.10 8.23
C CYS A 30 -2.30 -31.00 6.91
N SER A 31 -2.99 -30.64 5.84
CA SER A 31 -2.32 -29.93 4.75
C SER A 31 -2.25 -28.48 5.20
N THR A 32 -1.07 -27.98 5.57
CA THR A 32 -0.86 -26.54 5.73
C THR A 32 -1.21 -25.90 4.39
N ALA A 33 -2.45 -25.44 4.25
CA ALA A 33 -2.79 -24.52 3.19
C ALA A 33 -1.79 -23.37 3.36
N ASN A 34 -0.95 -23.14 2.35
CA ASN A 34 -0.07 -21.98 2.29
C ASN A 34 -0.97 -20.74 2.38
N HIS A 35 -1.27 -20.31 3.60
CA HIS A 35 -2.07 -19.13 3.82
C HIS A 35 -1.29 -17.96 3.23
N PRO A 36 -1.93 -17.14 2.37
CA PRO A 36 -1.27 -15.97 1.82
C PRO A 36 -0.65 -15.14 2.93
N VAL A 37 0.56 -14.64 2.69
CA VAL A 37 1.28 -13.82 3.66
C VAL A 37 0.41 -12.61 4.01
N ARG A 38 0.20 -12.36 5.29
CA ARG A 38 -0.53 -11.19 5.80
C ARG A 38 0.45 -10.23 6.47
N PRO A 39 1.32 -9.55 5.69
CA PRO A 39 2.37 -8.74 6.27
C PRO A 39 1.73 -7.59 7.05
N TYR A 40 2.01 -7.54 8.35
CA TYR A 40 1.59 -6.46 9.25
C TYR A 40 0.09 -6.13 9.17
N GLY A 41 -0.76 -7.16 9.10
CA GLY A 41 -2.22 -6.99 9.08
C GLY A 41 -2.80 -6.68 7.70
N ALA A 42 -1.97 -6.52 6.66
CA ALA A 42 -2.46 -6.46 5.28
C ALA A 42 -3.09 -7.81 4.89
N GLN A 43 -4.19 -7.75 4.13
CA GLN A 43 -4.79 -8.95 3.58
C GLN A 43 -3.90 -9.50 2.46
N GLY A 44 -3.76 -10.82 2.38
CA GLY A 44 -2.87 -11.48 1.43
C GLY A 44 -3.63 -12.29 0.39
N ALA A 45 -3.11 -12.30 -0.84
CA ALA A 45 -3.51 -13.19 -1.92
C ALA A 45 -2.27 -13.55 -2.76
N ARG A 46 -2.33 -14.60 -3.58
CA ARG A 46 -1.32 -14.80 -4.64
C ARG A 46 -1.66 -13.96 -5.85
N LEU A 47 -0.65 -13.59 -6.65
CA LEU A 47 -0.92 -12.99 -7.97
C LEU A 47 -1.88 -13.88 -8.78
N GLY A 48 -2.90 -13.25 -9.37
CA GLY A 48 -4.01 -13.91 -10.07
C GLY A 48 -5.21 -14.24 -9.20
N GLU A 49 -5.09 -14.26 -7.87
CA GLU A 49 -6.21 -14.47 -6.95
C GLU A 49 -6.94 -13.15 -6.64
N ALA A 50 -8.24 -13.25 -6.46
CA ALA A 50 -9.09 -12.13 -6.09
C ALA A 50 -9.11 -11.91 -4.57
N LEU A 51 -9.13 -10.66 -4.14
CA LEU A 51 -9.18 -10.22 -2.76
C LEU A 51 -10.25 -9.13 -2.59
N GLY A 52 -11.07 -9.26 -1.56
CA GLY A 52 -11.97 -8.21 -1.11
C GLY A 52 -11.20 -7.09 -0.39
N LEU A 53 -11.04 -5.95 -1.06
CA LEU A 53 -10.28 -4.81 -0.56
C LEU A 53 -11.02 -3.50 -0.88
N LEU A 54 -11.26 -2.66 0.13
CA LEU A 54 -11.81 -1.31 -0.05
C LEU A 54 -13.17 -1.28 -0.81
N GLY A 55 -13.99 -2.31 -0.63
CA GLY A 55 -15.28 -2.47 -1.34
C GLY A 55 -15.15 -3.00 -2.77
N TRP A 56 -13.95 -3.32 -3.23
CA TRP A 56 -13.67 -3.97 -4.49
C TRP A 56 -13.34 -5.45 -4.29
N ASN A 57 -13.79 -6.31 -5.19
CA ASN A 57 -13.24 -7.65 -5.36
C ASN A 57 -12.20 -7.57 -6.46
N MET A 58 -10.93 -7.47 -6.07
CA MET A 58 -9.82 -7.10 -6.93
C MET A 58 -8.85 -8.25 -7.12
N SER A 59 -8.43 -8.50 -8.35
CA SER A 59 -7.30 -9.36 -8.69
C SER A 59 -6.17 -8.52 -9.27
N VAL A 60 -4.94 -8.86 -8.88
CA VAL A 60 -3.71 -8.32 -9.47
C VAL A 60 -2.99 -9.46 -10.14
N SER A 61 -2.68 -9.30 -11.42
CA SER A 61 -2.11 -10.38 -12.24
C SER A 61 -1.05 -9.84 -13.19
N ASN A 62 -0.40 -10.76 -13.92
CA ASN A 62 0.53 -10.43 -14.99
C ASN A 62 1.61 -9.40 -14.61
N LEU A 63 2.19 -9.56 -13.41
CA LEU A 63 3.35 -8.78 -12.98
C LEU A 63 4.50 -9.06 -13.94
N ARG A 64 4.89 -8.04 -14.69
CA ARG A 64 5.92 -8.11 -15.72
C ARG A 64 6.75 -6.84 -15.75
N TRP A 65 7.88 -6.91 -16.44
CA TRP A 65 8.80 -5.80 -16.58
C TRP A 65 8.86 -5.37 -18.03
N ASP A 66 8.81 -4.07 -18.26
CA ASP A 66 9.11 -3.47 -19.54
C ASP A 66 9.91 -2.18 -19.32
N ASP A 67 11.09 -2.14 -19.92
CA ASP A 67 12.16 -1.18 -19.58
C ASP A 67 12.42 -1.10 -18.05
N ASP A 68 12.37 0.09 -17.46
CA ASP A 68 12.49 0.31 -16.01
C ASP A 68 11.12 0.27 -15.29
N TYR A 69 10.01 -0.13 -15.94
CA TYR A 69 8.68 -0.19 -15.31
C TYR A 69 8.27 -1.62 -14.95
N VAL A 70 7.58 -1.74 -13.80
CA VAL A 70 6.77 -2.91 -13.46
C VAL A 70 5.35 -2.65 -13.92
N LEU A 71 4.82 -3.53 -14.75
CA LEU A 71 3.45 -3.51 -15.24
C LEU A 71 2.65 -4.60 -14.55
N ILE A 72 1.46 -4.25 -14.07
CA ILE A 72 0.54 -5.18 -13.42
C ILE A 72 -0.84 -4.98 -14.02
N ASP A 73 -1.57 -6.07 -14.22
CA ASP A 73 -2.92 -6.01 -14.73
C ASP A 73 -3.91 -6.14 -13.58
N ILE A 74 -4.86 -5.20 -13.54
CA ILE A 74 -5.91 -5.12 -12.55
C ILE A 74 -7.23 -5.53 -13.20
N ASP A 75 -7.97 -6.42 -12.53
CA ASP A 75 -9.38 -6.64 -12.78
C ASP A 75 -10.10 -6.61 -11.44
N ALA A 76 -11.00 -5.64 -11.27
CA ALA A 76 -11.82 -5.52 -10.07
C ALA A 76 -13.26 -5.18 -10.41
N ALA A 77 -14.19 -5.69 -9.61
CA ALA A 77 -15.59 -5.31 -9.61
C ALA A 77 -16.01 -4.86 -8.22
N ALA A 78 -17.00 -3.97 -8.11
CA ALA A 78 -17.59 -3.64 -6.82
C ALA A 78 -18.10 -4.93 -6.13
N THR A 79 -17.71 -5.16 -4.87
CA THR A 79 -18.09 -6.36 -4.12
C THR A 79 -19.61 -6.44 -3.91
N ASP A 80 -20.23 -5.28 -3.73
CA ASP A 80 -21.68 -5.09 -3.73
C ASP A 80 -21.99 -3.81 -4.51
N PRO A 81 -22.72 -3.87 -5.64
CA PRO A 81 -23.08 -2.70 -6.44
C PRO A 81 -23.89 -1.62 -5.69
N LYS A 82 -24.44 -1.95 -4.51
CA LYS A 82 -25.20 -1.03 -3.67
C LYS A 82 -24.40 -0.47 -2.50
N ALA A 83 -23.23 -1.03 -2.21
CA ALA A 83 -22.37 -0.58 -1.13
C ALA A 83 -21.36 0.45 -1.64
N SER A 84 -20.94 1.35 -0.76
CA SER A 84 -19.83 2.25 -1.06
C SER A 84 -18.52 1.47 -1.17
N HIS A 85 -17.73 1.78 -2.19
CA HIS A 85 -16.35 1.33 -2.33
C HIS A 85 -15.43 2.56 -2.45
N ALA A 86 -14.13 2.36 -2.27
CA ALA A 86 -13.15 3.42 -2.51
C ALA A 86 -13.27 3.93 -3.95
N LYS A 87 -13.12 5.24 -4.13
CA LYS A 87 -13.15 5.82 -5.47
C LYS A 87 -11.97 5.32 -6.29
N PRO A 88 -12.14 5.05 -7.59
CA PRO A 88 -11.04 4.64 -8.46
C PRO A 88 -9.81 5.54 -8.40
N GLU A 89 -10.02 6.85 -8.28
CA GLU A 89 -8.96 7.86 -8.23
C GLU A 89 -8.15 7.81 -6.93
N ASP A 90 -8.74 7.25 -5.87
CA ASP A 90 -8.14 7.17 -4.54
C ASP A 90 -7.37 5.85 -4.33
N LEU A 91 -7.37 4.95 -5.32
CA LEU A 91 -6.62 3.70 -5.25
C LEU A 91 -5.15 3.93 -5.60
N ARG A 92 -4.28 3.44 -4.73
CA ARG A 92 -2.83 3.54 -4.87
C ARG A 92 -2.21 2.15 -4.81
N PHE A 93 -1.31 1.90 -5.73
CA PHE A 93 -0.60 0.63 -5.87
C PHE A 93 0.87 0.87 -5.58
N GLY A 94 1.53 -0.12 -4.98
CA GLY A 94 2.96 -0.06 -4.74
C GLY A 94 3.64 -1.41 -4.81
N LEU A 95 4.94 -1.40 -5.01
CA LEU A 95 5.75 -2.62 -5.05
C LEU A 95 6.02 -3.12 -3.63
N TYR A 96 5.73 -4.39 -3.39
CA TYR A 96 6.04 -5.06 -2.14
C TYR A 96 7.39 -5.78 -2.24
N GLY A 97 8.27 -5.61 -1.24
CA GLY A 97 9.56 -6.30 -1.16
C GLY A 97 10.65 -5.47 -0.48
N ALA A 98 11.90 -5.84 -0.71
CA ALA A 98 13.09 -5.27 -0.06
C ALA A 98 13.62 -4.03 -0.81
N LEU A 99 12.73 -3.08 -1.09
CA LEU A 99 13.04 -1.85 -1.84
C LEU A 99 13.83 -0.85 -0.98
N SER A 100 14.69 -0.06 -1.63
CA SER A 100 15.43 1.03 -0.95
C SER A 100 14.53 2.18 -0.49
N HIS A 101 13.41 2.39 -1.19
CA HIS A 101 12.32 3.30 -0.84
C HIS A 101 11.01 2.77 -1.44
N PRO A 102 9.85 3.18 -0.91
CA PRO A 102 8.56 2.85 -1.50
C PRO A 102 8.49 3.30 -2.96
N MET A 103 7.90 2.44 -3.79
CA MET A 103 7.61 2.70 -5.20
C MET A 103 6.10 2.56 -5.37
N GLU A 104 5.40 3.68 -5.45
CA GLU A 104 3.95 3.75 -5.50
C GLU A 104 3.47 4.63 -6.65
N ALA A 105 2.30 4.30 -7.20
CA ALA A 105 1.58 5.13 -8.16
C ALA A 105 0.08 5.10 -7.85
N GLY A 106 -0.63 6.18 -8.22
CA GLY A 106 -2.10 6.11 -8.32
C GLY A 106 -2.49 5.07 -9.38
N GLY A 107 -3.64 4.41 -9.23
CA GLY A 107 -4.09 3.45 -10.22
C GLY A 107 -4.30 4.10 -11.58
N LEU A 108 -5.25 5.05 -11.63
CA LEU A 108 -5.56 5.82 -12.83
C LEU A 108 -4.43 6.80 -13.16
N GLY A 109 -4.06 6.88 -14.44
CA GLY A 109 -3.01 7.77 -14.94
C GLY A 109 -1.57 7.31 -14.64
N SER A 110 -1.37 6.17 -13.96
CA SER A 110 -0.01 5.64 -13.66
C SER A 110 0.88 5.48 -14.89
N CYS A 111 0.29 5.17 -16.03
CA CYS A 111 1.02 4.91 -17.27
C CYS A 111 1.24 6.15 -18.14
N ASP A 112 0.78 7.34 -17.74
CA ASP A 112 0.86 8.55 -18.58
C ASP A 112 2.29 8.89 -18.97
N GLU A 113 3.26 8.79 -18.05
CA GLU A 113 4.67 9.05 -18.31
C GLU A 113 5.33 7.95 -19.14
N ALA A 114 4.98 6.69 -18.87
CA ALA A 114 5.47 5.51 -19.59
C ALA A 114 5.00 5.45 -21.05
N MET A 115 3.88 6.09 -21.37
CA MET A 115 3.32 6.17 -22.72
C MET A 115 3.63 7.51 -23.43
N ALA A 116 4.20 8.49 -22.73
CA ALA A 116 4.46 9.80 -23.30
C ALA A 116 5.49 9.70 -24.45
N ALA A 117 5.28 10.48 -25.52
CA ALA A 117 6.18 10.47 -26.68
C ALA A 117 7.63 10.88 -26.35
N ALA A 118 7.83 11.63 -25.26
CA ALA A 118 9.13 12.05 -24.74
C ALA A 118 9.66 11.13 -23.61
N GLY A 119 8.87 10.16 -23.16
CA GLY A 119 9.20 9.21 -22.10
C GLY A 119 9.88 7.94 -22.61
N PRO A 120 10.22 7.00 -21.71
CA PRO A 120 10.67 5.66 -22.09
C PRO A 120 9.58 4.97 -22.89
N LYS A 121 9.91 4.34 -24.02
CA LYS A 121 8.90 3.65 -24.84
C LYS A 121 8.55 2.31 -24.19
N VAL A 122 7.63 2.34 -23.24
CA VAL A 122 7.03 1.13 -22.68
C VAL A 122 6.01 0.60 -23.69
N HIS A 123 6.28 -0.59 -24.23
CA HIS A 123 5.57 -1.19 -25.35
C HIS A 123 4.49 -2.18 -24.91
N ASP A 124 4.62 -2.77 -23.73
CA ASP A 124 3.75 -3.84 -23.24
C ASP A 124 2.53 -3.32 -22.45
N ILE A 125 2.08 -2.09 -22.75
CA ILE A 125 0.86 -1.50 -22.21
C ILE A 125 -0.24 -1.65 -23.26
N SER A 126 -1.07 -2.69 -23.13
CA SER A 126 -2.21 -2.90 -24.03
C SER A 126 -3.32 -1.87 -23.81
N ALA A 127 -3.68 -1.63 -22.55
CA ALA A 127 -4.61 -0.59 -22.15
C ALA A 127 -4.25 -0.11 -20.73
N PRO A 128 -4.08 1.20 -20.49
CA PRO A 128 -3.90 1.71 -19.14
C PRO A 128 -5.13 1.43 -18.28
N LEU A 129 -4.96 1.42 -16.96
CA LEU A 129 -6.07 1.22 -16.03
C LEU A 129 -7.18 2.23 -16.31
N SER A 130 -8.39 1.71 -16.45
CA SER A 130 -9.61 2.47 -16.64
C SER A 130 -10.63 2.08 -15.59
N ALA A 131 -11.58 2.99 -15.33
CA ALA A 131 -12.66 2.79 -14.37
C ALA A 131 -14.04 2.94 -15.03
N PRO A 132 -14.50 1.96 -15.82
CA PRO A 132 -15.92 1.88 -16.17
C PRO A 132 -16.81 1.79 -14.91
N PRO A 133 -18.12 2.04 -15.02
CA PRO A 133 -19.03 1.91 -13.87
C PRO A 133 -18.86 0.56 -13.16
N ASP A 134 -18.65 0.62 -11.84
CA ASP A 134 -18.47 -0.53 -10.94
C ASP A 134 -17.37 -1.53 -11.34
N ARG A 135 -16.41 -1.10 -12.18
CA ARG A 135 -15.31 -1.93 -12.66
C ARG A 135 -13.99 -1.18 -12.73
N LEU A 136 -12.90 -1.88 -12.46
CA LEU A 136 -11.54 -1.44 -12.74
C LEU A 136 -10.89 -2.46 -13.65
N THR A 137 -10.34 -2.03 -14.77
CA THR A 137 -9.69 -2.95 -15.70
C THR A 137 -8.60 -2.27 -16.50
N GLY A 138 -7.46 -2.94 -16.65
CA GLY A 138 -6.30 -2.49 -17.41
C GLY A 138 -5.00 -2.57 -16.63
N THR A 139 -3.96 -1.93 -17.16
CA THR A 139 -2.60 -2.01 -16.62
C THR A 139 -2.26 -0.80 -15.75
N VAL A 140 -1.64 -1.06 -14.60
CA VAL A 140 -0.98 -0.05 -13.75
C VAL A 140 0.53 -0.11 -13.98
N CYS A 141 1.15 1.06 -14.08
CA CYS A 141 2.59 1.21 -14.26
C CYS A 141 3.26 1.68 -12.96
N LEU A 142 4.26 0.93 -12.47
CA LEU A 142 5.02 1.22 -11.27
C LEU A 142 6.50 1.35 -11.62
N GLY A 143 7.08 2.55 -11.50
CA GLY A 143 8.46 2.79 -11.89
C GLY A 143 8.77 4.27 -12.14
N PRO A 144 10.00 4.57 -12.59
CA PRO A 144 11.06 3.62 -12.97
C PRO A 144 11.78 2.97 -11.77
N LEU A 145 12.10 1.68 -11.86
CA LEU A 145 12.84 0.89 -10.87
C LEU A 145 13.86 -0.03 -11.57
N LYS A 146 15.14 0.13 -11.21
CA LYS A 146 16.24 -0.67 -11.78
C LYS A 146 16.49 -1.98 -11.03
N ASP A 147 16.30 -1.98 -9.71
CA ASP A 147 16.53 -3.17 -8.90
C ASP A 147 15.30 -4.08 -8.90
N ARG A 148 15.29 -5.00 -9.86
CA ARG A 148 14.23 -5.99 -10.02
C ARG A 148 14.24 -7.05 -8.92
N SER A 149 15.40 -7.30 -8.32
CA SER A 149 15.61 -8.39 -7.36
C SER A 149 14.96 -8.14 -6.01
N ALA A 150 14.62 -6.87 -5.73
CA ALA A 150 13.93 -6.45 -4.53
C ALA A 150 12.42 -6.73 -4.53
N VAL A 151 11.80 -6.96 -5.71
CA VAL A 151 10.34 -7.11 -5.83
C VAL A 151 9.89 -8.51 -5.41
N ARG A 152 8.86 -8.58 -4.57
CA ARG A 152 8.20 -9.79 -4.05
C ARG A 152 6.70 -9.84 -4.32
N GLY A 153 6.13 -8.72 -4.74
CA GLY A 153 4.71 -8.59 -5.02
C GLY A 153 4.28 -7.15 -5.21
N VAL A 154 2.98 -6.93 -5.04
CA VAL A 154 2.33 -5.63 -5.16
C VAL A 154 1.40 -5.47 -3.97
N TYR A 155 1.26 -4.26 -3.45
CA TYR A 155 0.20 -3.90 -2.54
C TYR A 155 -0.73 -2.85 -3.14
N ALA A 156 -1.96 -2.80 -2.63
CA ALA A 156 -2.93 -1.76 -2.92
C ALA A 156 -3.55 -1.24 -1.63
N TYR A 157 -3.82 0.05 -1.58
CA TYR A 157 -4.53 0.72 -0.48
C TYR A 157 -5.17 2.01 -0.97
N SER A 158 -5.84 2.76 -0.09
CA SER A 158 -6.31 4.10 -0.38
C SER A 158 -5.84 5.09 0.68
N PRO A 159 -5.23 6.24 0.31
CA PRO A 159 -4.90 7.30 1.25
C PRO A 159 -6.12 7.91 1.97
N HIS A 160 -7.32 7.68 1.42
CA HIS A 160 -8.60 8.12 1.98
C HIS A 160 -9.26 7.08 2.90
N ASP A 161 -8.80 5.81 2.85
CA ASP A 161 -9.24 4.80 3.80
C ASP A 161 -8.44 4.93 5.10
N ARG A 162 -9.14 5.28 6.17
CA ARG A 162 -8.54 5.46 7.50
C ARG A 162 -9.33 4.67 8.50
N ILE A 163 -8.66 3.76 9.19
CA ILE A 163 -9.29 2.99 10.25
C ILE A 163 -9.63 3.96 11.39
N PRO A 164 -10.91 4.05 11.81
CA PRO A 164 -11.34 5.01 12.83
C PRO A 164 -10.54 4.89 14.13
N LYS A 165 -10.29 6.03 14.79
CA LYS A 165 -9.58 6.12 16.09
C LYS A 165 -8.11 5.66 16.06
N THR A 166 -7.51 5.52 14.87
CA THR A 166 -6.09 5.17 14.74
C THR A 166 -5.21 6.37 14.35
N THR A 167 -5.79 7.53 14.03
CA THR A 167 -5.02 8.67 13.54
C THR A 167 -4.30 9.41 14.65
N ALA A 168 -3.00 9.64 14.48
CA ALA A 168 -2.19 10.58 15.25
C ALA A 168 -1.56 11.59 14.28
N ALA A 169 -1.65 12.88 14.59
CA ALA A 169 -1.21 13.96 13.70
C ALA A 169 -0.26 14.92 14.43
N TYR A 170 0.80 15.34 13.74
CA TYR A 170 1.89 16.13 14.30
C TYR A 170 2.27 17.26 13.35
N GLY A 171 2.54 18.44 13.90
CA GLY A 171 3.02 19.57 13.11
C GLY A 171 4.42 19.32 12.55
N ALA A 172 4.64 19.74 11.30
CA ALA A 172 5.88 19.57 10.56
C ALA A 172 6.32 20.86 9.87
N ALA A 173 6.61 21.91 10.66
CA ALA A 173 6.83 23.25 10.15
C ALA A 173 8.24 23.49 9.58
N PHE A 174 8.33 24.17 8.45
CA PHE A 174 9.59 24.74 7.94
C PHE A 174 10.20 25.69 8.98
N PRO A 175 11.52 25.63 9.24
CA PRO A 175 12.52 24.81 8.56
C PRO A 175 12.89 23.52 9.33
N VAL A 176 12.15 23.19 10.38
CA VAL A 176 12.48 22.10 11.31
C VAL A 176 11.92 20.76 10.79
N GLY A 177 10.77 20.80 10.13
CA GLY A 177 10.00 19.63 9.74
C GLY A 177 9.28 19.02 10.92
N LEU A 178 8.99 17.72 10.81
CA LEU A 178 8.44 16.91 11.89
C LEU A 178 9.49 16.70 12.98
N PRO A 179 9.27 17.18 14.22
CA PRO A 179 10.10 16.82 15.36
C PRO A 179 10.10 15.29 15.56
N PRO A 180 11.20 14.68 16.04
CA PRO A 180 11.26 13.23 16.19
C PRO A 180 10.09 12.68 17.03
N ILE A 181 9.28 11.83 16.42
CA ILE A 181 8.19 11.10 17.06
C ILE A 181 8.75 9.77 17.53
N ASN A 182 8.56 9.47 18.80
CA ASN A 182 8.97 8.18 19.36
C ASN A 182 7.98 7.08 18.94
N GLY A 183 8.44 5.84 18.85
CA GLY A 183 7.56 4.70 18.54
C GLY A 183 6.70 4.24 19.72
N ASN A 184 6.83 4.84 20.91
CA ASN A 184 6.10 4.41 22.11
C ASN A 184 4.60 4.72 22.00
N ASP A 185 4.26 5.86 21.41
CA ASP A 185 2.89 6.35 21.34
C ASP A 185 2.16 5.91 20.06
N THR A 186 2.90 5.64 18.99
CA THR A 186 2.36 5.44 17.64
C THR A 186 2.62 4.05 17.07
N GLY A 187 3.54 3.29 17.65
CA GLY A 187 4.06 2.04 17.10
C GLY A 187 5.16 2.20 16.06
N VAL A 188 5.48 3.44 15.65
CA VAL A 188 6.51 3.77 14.65
C VAL A 188 7.25 5.04 15.06
N ALA A 189 8.57 4.97 15.13
CA ALA A 189 9.39 6.17 15.27
C ALA A 189 9.50 6.87 13.91
N ILE A 190 9.27 8.18 13.88
CA ILE A 190 9.32 8.97 12.64
C ILE A 190 10.19 10.20 12.87
N LYS A 191 11.06 10.50 11.92
CA LYS A 191 11.85 11.74 11.92
C LYS A 191 11.97 12.32 10.53
N THR A 192 12.17 13.63 10.48
CA THR A 192 12.58 14.34 9.26
C THR A 192 14.05 14.03 8.95
N THR A 193 14.34 13.64 7.72
CA THR A 193 15.70 13.37 7.21
C THR A 193 16.18 14.46 6.26
N SER A 194 15.27 15.09 5.52
CA SER A 194 15.54 16.24 4.68
C SER A 194 14.30 17.14 4.58
N LEU A 195 14.52 18.41 4.28
CA LEU A 195 13.44 19.37 4.14
C LEU A 195 13.85 20.44 3.14
N SER A 196 12.97 20.73 2.19
CA SER A 196 13.17 21.79 1.21
C SER A 196 11.82 22.42 0.90
N ALA A 197 11.80 23.73 0.70
CA ALA A 197 10.58 24.48 0.49
C ALA A 197 10.75 25.53 -0.60
N TRP A 198 9.66 25.82 -1.30
CA TRP A 198 9.62 26.72 -2.42
C TRP A 198 8.29 27.48 -2.45
N ARG A 199 8.34 28.66 -3.02
CA ARG A 199 7.17 29.39 -3.50
C ARG A 199 6.63 28.71 -4.76
N ALA A 200 5.38 29.03 -5.13
CA ALA A 200 4.76 28.49 -6.34
C ALA A 200 5.48 28.87 -7.65
N ASP A 201 6.25 29.96 -7.65
CA ASP A 201 7.12 30.37 -8.77
C ASP A 201 8.43 29.56 -8.85
N GLY A 202 8.64 28.62 -7.93
CA GLY A 202 9.84 27.79 -7.86
C GLY A 202 11.02 28.44 -7.14
N ALA A 203 10.87 29.68 -6.64
CA ALA A 203 11.92 30.31 -5.84
C ALA A 203 12.05 29.58 -4.48
N PRO A 204 13.27 29.20 -4.06
CA PRO A 204 13.47 28.50 -2.79
C PRO A 204 13.16 29.42 -1.61
N VAL A 205 12.52 28.84 -0.58
CA VAL A 205 12.32 29.47 0.73
C VAL A 205 13.45 29.02 1.65
N THR A 206 14.17 29.98 2.20
CA THR A 206 15.34 29.77 3.06
C THR A 206 15.06 30.18 4.50
N LYS A 207 15.87 29.68 5.45
CA LYS A 207 15.73 30.03 6.87
C LYS A 207 15.82 31.54 7.14
N ALA A 208 16.60 32.27 6.34
CA ALA A 208 16.76 33.71 6.47
C ALA A 208 15.47 34.49 6.19
N GLN A 209 14.55 33.89 5.42
CA GLN A 209 13.28 34.51 5.03
C GLN A 209 12.16 34.31 6.06
N LEU A 210 12.39 33.59 7.16
CA LEU A 210 11.38 33.40 8.22
C LEU A 210 10.89 34.72 8.85
N GLY A 211 11.71 35.76 8.80
CA GLY A 211 11.34 37.11 9.26
C GLY A 211 10.76 38.02 8.18
N ASP A 212 10.71 37.56 6.92
CA ASP A 212 10.21 38.33 5.79
C ASP A 212 8.75 37.93 5.49
N PRO A 213 7.75 38.77 5.85
CA PRO A 213 6.35 38.45 5.59
C PRO A 213 6.04 38.36 4.10
N ALA A 214 6.80 39.02 3.21
CA ALA A 214 6.58 38.93 1.77
C ALA A 214 6.99 37.56 1.21
N ALA A 215 7.90 36.85 1.87
CA ALA A 215 8.32 35.51 1.48
C ALA A 215 7.19 34.46 1.66
N PHE A 216 6.24 34.72 2.56
CA PHE A 216 5.10 33.85 2.87
C PHE A 216 3.78 34.43 2.35
N THR A 217 3.76 34.86 1.09
CA THR A 217 2.56 35.30 0.39
C THR A 217 2.25 34.41 -0.81
N GLY A 218 0.97 34.06 -0.98
CA GLY A 218 0.50 33.24 -2.09
C GLY A 218 0.62 31.74 -1.83
N ASN A 219 1.01 30.99 -2.85
CA ASN A 219 1.10 29.53 -2.78
C ASN A 219 2.56 29.06 -2.66
N GLY A 220 2.75 27.88 -2.08
CA GLY A 220 4.05 27.25 -1.94
C GLY A 220 3.93 25.74 -1.73
N TYR A 221 5.07 25.08 -1.76
CA TYR A 221 5.17 23.65 -1.52
C TYR A 221 6.44 23.30 -0.75
N MET A 222 6.39 22.21 0.00
CA MET A 222 7.49 21.70 0.80
C MET A 222 7.62 20.20 0.58
N LEU A 223 8.86 19.75 0.38
CA LEU A 223 9.21 18.35 0.32
C LEU A 223 9.82 17.92 1.66
N LEU A 224 9.17 16.95 2.30
CA LEU A 224 9.57 16.36 3.57
C LEU A 224 10.15 14.97 3.32
N GLY A 225 11.47 14.84 3.49
CA GLY A 225 12.10 13.52 3.62
C GLY A 225 11.81 12.98 5.02
N LEU A 226 11.21 11.80 5.10
CA LEU A 226 10.81 11.13 6.33
C LEU A 226 11.42 9.74 6.40
N GLU A 227 11.87 9.35 7.58
CA GLU A 227 12.22 7.97 7.92
C GLU A 227 11.24 7.47 8.97
N ALA A 228 10.49 6.43 8.64
CA ALA A 228 9.68 5.64 9.56
C ALA A 228 10.44 4.37 9.94
N SER A 229 10.52 4.07 11.24
CA SER A 229 11.22 2.89 11.74
C SER A 229 10.55 2.25 12.94
N ALA A 230 10.63 0.92 13.03
CA ALA A 230 10.13 0.15 14.15
C ALA A 230 10.80 -1.23 14.22
N ILE A 231 10.72 -1.87 15.39
CA ILE A 231 11.01 -3.29 15.52
C ILE A 231 9.84 -4.06 14.88
N ALA A 232 10.13 -5.07 14.05
CA ALA A 232 9.09 -5.76 13.27
C ALA A 232 7.99 -6.39 14.14
N ALA A 233 8.35 -6.99 15.29
CA ALA A 233 7.38 -7.56 16.22
C ALA A 233 6.41 -6.50 16.75
N ARG A 234 6.94 -5.37 17.26
CA ARG A 234 6.12 -4.26 17.73
C ARG A 234 5.22 -3.69 16.64
N TYR A 235 5.77 -3.45 15.46
CA TYR A 235 5.01 -2.92 14.33
C TYR A 235 3.85 -3.85 13.94
N ARG A 236 4.07 -5.17 14.00
CA ARG A 236 3.05 -6.18 13.76
C ARG A 236 1.92 -6.11 14.79
N ASP A 237 2.25 -6.03 16.07
CA ASP A 237 1.26 -5.96 17.14
C ASP A 237 0.43 -4.68 17.05
N GLU A 238 1.09 -3.55 16.80
CA GLU A 238 0.44 -2.24 16.63
C GLU A 238 -0.44 -2.19 15.38
N SER A 239 0.00 -2.78 14.26
CA SER A 239 -0.81 -2.88 13.05
C SER A 239 -2.03 -3.80 13.25
N ALA A 240 -1.85 -4.92 13.97
CA ALA A 240 -2.95 -5.80 14.33
C ALA A 240 -3.98 -5.10 15.24
N ALA A 241 -3.53 -4.34 16.23
CA ALA A 241 -4.39 -3.55 17.11
C ALA A 241 -5.18 -2.47 16.34
N ARG A 242 -4.59 -1.93 15.27
CA ARG A 242 -5.22 -0.96 14.37
C ARG A 242 -6.11 -1.59 13.32
N GLY A 243 -6.07 -2.91 13.12
CA GLY A 243 -6.83 -3.62 12.09
C GLY A 243 -6.21 -3.60 10.68
N GLY A 244 -4.97 -3.14 10.55
CA GLY A 244 -4.27 -3.04 9.27
C GLY A 244 -2.92 -2.33 9.41
N PRO A 245 -2.08 -2.33 8.35
CA PRO A 245 -0.82 -1.61 8.36
C PRO A 245 -1.04 -0.10 8.51
N MET A 246 0.04 0.60 8.83
CA MET A 246 0.02 2.06 8.96
C MET A 246 0.45 2.74 7.66
N MET A 247 -0.09 3.93 7.41
CA MET A 247 0.39 4.85 6.37
C MET A 247 0.79 6.20 6.98
N LEU A 248 1.69 6.89 6.31
CA LEU A 248 1.97 8.30 6.55
C LEU A 248 1.17 9.16 5.58
N LEU A 249 0.74 10.32 6.06
CA LEU A 249 -0.01 11.32 5.33
C LEU A 249 0.61 12.69 5.60
N ALA A 250 0.85 13.49 4.57
CA ALA A 250 1.27 14.88 4.65
C ALA A 250 0.13 15.79 4.16
N SER A 251 -0.05 16.92 4.81
CA SER A 251 -1.08 17.92 4.47
C SER A 251 -0.63 19.33 4.82
N PRO A 252 -1.17 20.38 4.16
CA PRO A 252 -2.19 20.34 3.10
C PRO A 252 -1.66 19.84 1.75
N THR A 253 -2.58 19.50 0.85
CA THR A 253 -2.30 19.09 -0.52
C THR A 253 -3.32 19.67 -1.49
N LEU A 254 -2.96 19.69 -2.77
CA LEU A 254 -3.85 20.05 -3.87
C LEU A 254 -4.18 18.80 -4.69
N PRO A 255 -5.39 18.73 -5.29
CA PRO A 255 -5.75 17.63 -6.18
C PRO A 255 -4.95 17.66 -7.49
N GLY A 256 -4.91 16.52 -8.19
CA GLY A 256 -4.25 16.40 -9.49
C GLY A 256 -2.73 16.55 -9.40
N LYS A 257 -2.13 17.24 -10.39
CA LYS A 257 -0.66 17.37 -10.50
C LYS A 257 -0.03 18.35 -9.48
N GLY A 258 -0.84 19.11 -8.74
CA GLY A 258 -0.34 20.08 -7.77
C GLY A 258 0.40 21.28 -8.39
N LEU A 259 1.19 21.98 -7.55
CA LEU A 259 1.98 23.16 -7.94
C LEU A 259 3.28 22.80 -8.64
N ASN A 260 3.86 21.63 -8.32
CA ASN A 260 5.14 21.19 -8.85
C ASN A 260 5.07 19.70 -9.24
N PRO A 261 5.65 19.29 -10.38
CA PRO A 261 5.70 17.88 -10.77
C PRO A 261 6.28 16.94 -9.70
N ALA A 262 7.24 17.41 -8.89
CA ALA A 262 7.78 16.64 -7.78
C ALA A 262 6.70 16.27 -6.75
N CYS A 263 5.74 17.14 -6.49
CA CYS A 263 4.64 16.86 -5.57
C CYS A 263 3.67 15.81 -6.10
N ALA A 264 3.49 15.73 -7.43
CA ALA A 264 2.76 14.63 -8.05
C ALA A 264 3.54 13.31 -7.94
N ALA A 265 4.85 13.35 -8.19
CA ALA A 265 5.72 12.16 -8.15
C ALA A 265 5.83 11.56 -6.74
N TYR A 266 6.12 12.39 -5.74
CA TYR A 266 6.24 11.95 -4.34
C TYR A 266 4.88 11.73 -3.68
N GLY A 267 3.87 12.50 -4.09
CA GLY A 267 2.55 12.50 -3.47
C GLY A 267 2.60 12.99 -2.03
N SER A 268 1.53 12.69 -1.30
CA SER A 268 1.34 13.14 0.08
C SER A 268 1.02 12.00 1.03
N SER A 269 1.21 10.77 0.58
CA SER A 269 0.93 9.58 1.38
C SER A 269 1.87 8.46 0.99
N VAL A 270 2.17 7.59 1.94
CA VAL A 270 2.92 6.36 1.67
C VAL A 270 2.49 5.28 2.64
N LEU A 271 2.36 4.04 2.17
CA LEU A 271 2.11 2.90 3.04
C LEU A 271 3.41 2.45 3.70
N ILE A 272 3.38 2.20 5.01
CA ILE A 272 4.51 1.60 5.72
C ILE A 272 4.34 0.08 5.62
N LEU A 273 4.87 -0.52 4.56
CA LEU A 273 4.75 -1.96 4.35
C LEU A 273 6.04 -2.60 3.85
N PRO A 274 7.07 -2.73 4.72
CA PRO A 274 8.32 -3.36 4.33
C PRO A 274 8.14 -4.88 4.16
N ASP A 275 9.14 -5.53 3.57
CA ASP A 275 9.21 -6.98 3.47
C ASP A 275 9.14 -7.63 4.87
N ALA A 276 8.18 -8.53 5.06
CA ALA A 276 7.94 -9.18 6.35
C ALA A 276 8.99 -10.24 6.72
N SER A 277 9.89 -10.59 5.79
CA SER A 277 11.08 -11.39 6.06
C SER A 277 12.18 -10.61 6.78
N LEU A 278 12.05 -9.29 6.91
CA LEU A 278 12.97 -8.44 7.65
C LEU A 278 12.56 -8.33 9.12
N ASP A 279 13.54 -8.36 10.03
CA ASP A 279 13.33 -8.20 11.47
C ASP A 279 13.16 -6.73 11.91
N ALA A 280 13.18 -5.79 10.96
CA ALA A 280 13.03 -4.37 11.20
C ALA A 280 12.15 -3.70 10.14
N VAL A 281 11.37 -2.73 10.59
CA VAL A 281 10.67 -1.79 9.72
C VAL A 281 11.57 -0.58 9.52
N ARG A 282 11.89 -0.27 8.27
CA ARG A 282 12.50 0.99 7.87
C ARG A 282 11.98 1.39 6.52
N VAL A 283 11.30 2.53 6.48
CA VAL A 283 10.71 3.10 5.27
C VAL A 283 11.18 4.54 5.16
N ASN A 284 11.92 4.84 4.09
CA ASN A 284 12.33 6.19 3.75
C ASN A 284 11.44 6.69 2.62
N ALA A 285 10.73 7.79 2.84
CA ALA A 285 9.84 8.37 1.85
C ALA A 285 10.03 9.88 1.79
N SER A 286 9.74 10.47 0.64
CA SER A 286 9.56 11.91 0.53
C SER A 286 8.09 12.19 0.31
N LEU A 287 7.50 13.11 1.10
CA LEU A 287 6.10 13.52 0.96
C LEU A 287 6.04 15.02 0.70
N CYS A 288 5.10 15.46 -0.13
CA CYS A 288 4.90 16.87 -0.43
C CYS A 288 3.67 17.43 0.29
N THR A 289 3.82 18.61 0.88
CA THR A 289 2.73 19.52 1.24
C THR A 289 2.69 20.68 0.25
N GLN A 290 1.49 21.15 -0.10
CA GLN A 290 1.31 22.21 -1.08
C GLN A 290 -0.04 22.89 -0.92
N GLY A 291 -0.11 24.18 -1.27
CA GLY A 291 -1.29 25.01 -1.13
C GLY A 291 -0.91 26.45 -0.85
N GLU A 292 -1.70 27.14 -0.02
CA GLU A 292 -1.32 28.43 0.55
C GLU A 292 -0.02 28.26 1.34
N ILE A 293 0.93 29.18 1.19
CA ILE A 293 2.31 28.98 1.62
C ILE A 293 2.47 28.91 3.14
N ASN A 294 1.67 29.62 3.93
CA ASN A 294 1.69 29.50 5.40
C ASN A 294 1.13 28.15 5.83
N GLU A 295 0.02 27.69 5.25
CA GLU A 295 -0.52 26.37 5.52
C GLU A 295 0.45 25.25 5.10
N ALA A 296 1.03 25.36 3.90
CA ALA A 296 1.89 24.35 3.32
C ALA A 296 3.26 24.26 3.99
N LEU A 297 3.82 25.36 4.51
CA LEU A 297 5.15 25.36 5.11
C LEU A 297 5.13 25.50 6.63
N LEU A 298 4.27 26.33 7.21
CA LEU A 298 4.32 26.67 8.65
C LEU A 298 3.32 25.85 9.47
N TYR A 299 2.20 25.45 8.87
CA TYR A 299 1.14 24.66 9.52
C TYR A 299 0.98 23.25 8.93
N ALA A 300 2.00 22.80 8.18
CA ALA A 300 2.04 21.46 7.64
C ALA A 300 1.87 20.41 8.74
N THR A 301 1.15 19.34 8.42
CA THR A 301 0.87 18.24 9.34
C THR A 301 1.29 16.92 8.71
N VAL A 302 2.02 16.11 9.47
CA VAL A 302 2.27 14.70 9.17
C VAL A 302 1.42 13.84 10.10
N ALA A 303 0.59 12.99 9.53
CA ALA A 303 -0.26 12.07 10.27
C ALA A 303 0.11 10.62 9.99
N ILE A 304 -0.12 9.78 10.99
CA ILE A 304 -0.04 8.32 10.92
C ILE A 304 -1.46 7.82 11.11
N ALA A 305 -1.90 6.90 10.24
CA ALA A 305 -3.19 6.25 10.38
C ALA A 305 -3.09 4.77 10.01
N GLY A 306 -3.90 3.93 10.64
CA GLY A 306 -4.16 2.58 10.13
C GLY A 306 -4.99 2.66 8.85
N THR A 307 -4.73 1.75 7.91
CA THR A 307 -5.47 1.62 6.65
C THR A 307 -5.70 0.14 6.35
N HIS A 308 -6.74 -0.17 5.60
CA HIS A 308 -6.86 -1.48 4.97
C HIS A 308 -5.95 -1.50 3.73
N ALA A 309 -5.19 -2.58 3.61
CA ALA A 309 -4.33 -2.83 2.47
C ALA A 309 -4.43 -4.30 2.05
N GLY A 310 -4.26 -4.55 0.77
CA GLY A 310 -4.11 -5.88 0.19
C GLY A 310 -2.72 -6.06 -0.40
N VAL A 311 -2.20 -7.28 -0.36
CA VAL A 311 -0.89 -7.66 -0.89
C VAL A 311 -1.04 -8.91 -1.75
N TRP A 312 -0.53 -8.84 -2.97
CA TRP A 312 -0.43 -9.96 -3.88
C TRP A 312 1.03 -10.36 -4.06
N THR A 313 1.38 -11.58 -3.64
CA THR A 313 2.75 -12.10 -3.71
C THR A 313 2.97 -13.03 -4.89
N VAL A 314 4.20 -13.10 -5.38
CA VAL A 314 4.61 -14.03 -6.47
C VAL A 314 4.70 -15.51 -6.02
N LYS A 315 4.63 -15.77 -4.71
CA LYS A 315 4.72 -17.10 -4.07
C LYS A 315 3.67 -17.23 -2.98
#